data_AF-A0A7W0TA30-F1
#
_entry.id   AF-A0A7W0TA30-F1
#
_cell.length_a   1.000
_cell.length_b   1.000
_cell.length_c   1.000
_cell.angle_alpha   90.00
_cell.angle_beta   90.00
_cell.angle_gamma   90.00
#
_symmetry.space_group_name_H-M   'P 1'
#
loop_
_entity.id
_entity.type
_entity.pdbx_description
1 polymer ?
#
loop_
_entity_poly.entity_id
_entity_poly.type
_entity_poly.pdbx_seq_one_letter_code
_entity_poly.pdbx_strand_id
1 'polypeptide(L)'
;EPPHALALGSPGLARRDRTLYAAVAIGCVTESLSCALLLELRAAATHPVVAATVDEILRDEIEHARIGWALLAAEAGTRDVSWLAPKVSAMAAAAVAEDVTPMTGDDELAGFGVLPRARVRELVAETWSTVISPGLAHHGIHA
;
A
#
# COMPACT_ATOMS: atom_id res chain seq x y z
N GLU A 1 8.47 -29.50 -5.89
CA GLU A 1 8.52 -29.17 -4.45
C GLU A 1 7.11 -28.99 -3.92
N PRO A 2 6.82 -29.28 -2.64
CA PRO A 2 5.61 -28.74 -2.04
C PRO A 2 5.69 -27.20 -2.08
N PRO A 3 4.59 -26.48 -2.33
CA PRO A 3 4.60 -25.03 -2.26
C PRO A 3 5.10 -24.62 -0.86
N HIS A 4 6.11 -23.76 -0.81
CA HIS A 4 6.56 -23.15 0.46
C HIS A 4 5.32 -22.55 1.12
N ALA A 5 5.01 -22.99 2.35
CA ALA A 5 3.90 -22.44 3.09
C ALA A 5 4.18 -20.95 3.33
N LEU A 6 3.58 -20.09 2.52
CA LEU A 6 3.70 -18.65 2.67
C LEU A 6 3.11 -18.28 4.03
N ALA A 7 3.98 -17.93 4.98
CA ALA A 7 3.58 -17.52 6.30
C ALA A 7 3.11 -16.06 6.24
N LEU A 8 1.79 -15.86 6.17
CA LEU A 8 1.20 -14.52 6.23
C LEU A 8 1.25 -14.00 7.68
N GLY A 9 1.78 -12.80 7.88
CA GLY A 9 1.75 -12.12 9.17
C GLY A 9 2.56 -12.79 10.29
N SER A 10 2.45 -12.26 11.51
CA SER A 10 3.21 -12.76 12.66
C SER A 10 2.84 -14.22 13.02
N PRO A 11 3.82 -15.12 13.25
CA PRO A 11 3.57 -16.54 13.52
C PRO A 11 2.68 -16.83 14.76
N GLY A 12 2.60 -15.88 15.69
CA GLY A 12 1.81 -16.01 16.93
C GLY A 12 0.31 -15.72 16.77
N LEU A 13 -0.15 -15.27 15.60
CA LEU A 13 -1.54 -14.90 15.36
C LEU A 13 -2.35 -16.07 14.82
N ALA A 14 -3.65 -16.12 15.12
CA ALA A 14 -4.58 -17.04 14.49
C ALA A 14 -4.66 -16.78 12.96
N ARG A 15 -5.03 -17.80 12.16
CA ARG A 15 -5.08 -17.68 10.70
C ARG A 15 -5.90 -16.48 10.22
N ARG A 16 -7.05 -16.24 10.84
CA ARG A 16 -7.94 -15.11 10.52
C ARG A 16 -7.25 -13.76 10.78
N ASP A 17 -6.58 -13.62 11.91
CA ASP A 17 -5.83 -12.39 12.26
C ASP A 17 -4.60 -12.20 11.37
N ARG A 18 -3.93 -13.28 10.96
CA ARG A 18 -2.84 -13.23 9.97
C ARG A 18 -3.33 -12.74 8.61
N THR A 19 -4.49 -13.20 8.17
CA THR A 19 -5.12 -12.74 6.92
C THR A 19 -5.52 -11.27 7.02
N LEU A 20 -6.15 -10.86 8.12
CA LEU A 20 -6.51 -9.44 8.32
C LEU A 20 -5.26 -8.56 8.40
N TYR A 21 -4.23 -8.99 9.14
CA TYR A 21 -2.94 -8.30 9.17
C TYR A 21 -2.38 -8.09 7.77
N ALA A 22 -2.36 -9.15 6.94
CA ALA A 22 -1.83 -9.07 5.58
C ALA A 22 -2.67 -8.14 4.69
N ALA A 23 -4.01 -8.18 4.80
CA ALA A 23 -4.88 -7.30 4.04
C ALA A 23 -4.73 -5.82 4.40
N VAL A 24 -4.46 -5.52 5.67
CA VAL A 24 -4.16 -4.14 6.10
C VAL A 24 -2.76 -3.72 5.67
N ALA A 25 -1.75 -4.57 5.90
CA ALA A 25 -0.38 -4.26 5.54
C ALA A 25 -0.20 -4.05 4.03
N ILE A 26 -0.71 -4.99 3.22
CA ILE A 26 -0.55 -4.96 1.76
C ILE A 26 -1.63 -4.07 1.16
N GLY A 27 -2.89 -4.51 1.20
CA GLY A 27 -3.96 -3.79 0.49
C GLY A 27 -4.23 -2.38 1.02
N CYS A 28 -4.41 -2.20 2.33
CA CYS A 28 -4.76 -0.87 2.86
C CYS A 28 -3.57 0.10 2.81
N VAL A 29 -2.37 -0.35 3.20
CA VAL A 29 -1.19 0.51 3.31
C VAL A 29 -0.36 0.50 2.03
N THR A 30 0.28 -0.63 1.67
CA THR A 30 1.16 -0.70 0.49
C THR A 30 0.45 -0.29 -0.78
N GLU A 31 -0.70 -0.88 -1.11
CA GLU A 31 -1.32 -0.63 -2.42
C GLU A 31 -1.96 0.75 -2.53
N SER A 32 -2.41 1.34 -1.41
CA SER A 32 -2.83 2.74 -1.42
C SER A 32 -1.65 3.69 -1.70
N LEU A 33 -0.47 3.41 -1.16
CA LEU A 33 0.75 4.16 -1.47
C LEU A 33 1.19 3.93 -2.93
N SER A 34 1.17 2.69 -3.40
CA SER A 34 1.46 2.33 -4.79
C SER A 34 0.54 3.07 -5.75
N CYS A 35 -0.77 3.12 -5.48
CA CYS A 35 -1.73 3.87 -6.30
C CYS A 35 -1.36 5.35 -6.42
N ALA A 36 -1.06 6.02 -5.29
CA ALA A 36 -0.70 7.43 -5.29
C ALA A 36 0.59 7.70 -6.10
N LEU A 37 1.58 6.83 -5.97
CA LEU A 37 2.83 6.93 -6.72
C LEU A 37 2.62 6.66 -8.21
N LEU A 38 1.88 5.61 -8.56
CA LEU A 38 1.58 5.24 -9.94
C LEU A 38 0.77 6.34 -10.67
N LEU A 39 -0.14 7.01 -9.97
CA LEU A 39 -0.85 8.18 -10.51
C LEU A 39 0.12 9.31 -10.89
N GLU A 40 1.10 9.61 -10.02
CA GLU A 40 2.10 10.63 -10.31
C GLU A 40 3.09 10.19 -11.40
N LEU A 41 3.57 8.93 -11.35
CA LEU A 41 4.37 8.30 -12.41
C LEU A 41 3.68 8.45 -13.76
N ARG A 42 2.37 8.16 -13.78
CA ARG A 42 1.56 8.23 -14.99
C ARG A 42 1.44 9.65 -15.55
N ALA A 43 1.34 10.65 -14.68
CA ALA A 43 1.30 12.05 -15.05
C ALA A 43 2.65 12.54 -15.62
N ALA A 44 3.76 12.02 -15.09
CA ALA A 44 5.11 12.36 -15.52
C ALA A 44 5.58 11.57 -16.76
N ALA A 45 5.04 10.37 -17.00
CA ALA A 45 5.45 9.52 -18.11
C ALA A 45 5.02 10.08 -19.48
N THR A 46 6.02 10.46 -20.29
CA THR A 46 5.81 10.94 -21.67
C THR A 46 6.00 9.85 -22.71
N HIS A 47 6.72 8.78 -22.37
CA HIS A 47 6.91 7.63 -23.26
C HIS A 47 5.63 6.77 -23.30
N PRO A 48 5.04 6.52 -24.48
CA PRO A 48 3.69 5.92 -24.59
C PRO A 48 3.61 4.50 -24.03
N VAL A 49 4.66 3.70 -24.20
CA VAL A 49 4.71 2.33 -23.65
C VAL A 49 4.73 2.36 -22.13
N VAL A 50 5.50 3.28 -21.53
CA VAL A 50 5.59 3.37 -20.07
C VAL A 50 4.27 3.88 -19.50
N ALA A 51 3.66 4.89 -20.13
CA ALA A 51 2.33 5.36 -19.74
C ALA A 51 1.28 4.24 -19.77
N ALA A 52 1.25 3.42 -20.84
CA ALA A 52 0.33 2.29 -20.94
C ALA A 52 0.59 1.22 -19.87
N THR A 53 1.85 0.87 -19.61
CA THR A 53 2.22 -0.09 -18.56
C THR A 53 1.84 0.42 -17.17
N VAL A 54 2.08 1.69 -16.87
CA VAL A 54 1.67 2.29 -15.59
C VAL A 54 0.15 2.28 -15.44
N ASP A 55 -0.60 2.54 -16.52
CA ASP A 55 -2.07 2.43 -16.51
C ASP A 55 -2.55 1.00 -16.22
N GLU A 56 -1.84 -0.04 -16.67
CA GLU A 56 -2.16 -1.43 -16.37
C GLU A 56 -1.89 -1.75 -14.90
N ILE A 57 -0.70 -1.44 -14.40
CA ILE A 57 -0.31 -1.70 -13.00
C ILE A 57 -1.25 -0.95 -12.05
N LEU A 58 -1.57 0.33 -12.33
CA LEU A 58 -2.46 1.13 -11.51
C LEU A 58 -3.86 0.51 -11.36
N ARG A 59 -4.38 -0.16 -12.39
CA ARG A 59 -5.68 -0.83 -12.29
C ARG A 59 -5.63 -1.98 -11.29
N ASP A 60 -4.55 -2.75 -11.31
CA ASP A 60 -4.37 -3.88 -10.40
C ASP A 60 -4.24 -3.39 -8.95
N GLU A 61 -3.44 -2.35 -8.70
CA GLU A 61 -3.26 -1.84 -7.33
C GLU A 61 -4.52 -1.19 -6.77
N ILE A 62 -5.36 -0.57 -7.60
CA ILE A 62 -6.67 -0.08 -7.16
C ILE A 62 -7.55 -1.25 -6.68
N GLU A 63 -7.56 -2.38 -7.41
CA GLU A 63 -8.33 -3.55 -7.01
C GLU A 63 -7.75 -4.24 -5.78
N HIS A 64 -6.42 -4.36 -5.67
CA HIS A 64 -5.76 -4.90 -4.49
C HIS A 64 -6.03 -4.05 -3.24
N ALA A 65 -5.97 -2.72 -3.37
CA ALA A 65 -6.33 -1.81 -2.29
C ALA A 65 -7.79 -2.00 -1.86
N ARG A 66 -8.72 -2.06 -2.82
CA ARG A 66 -10.15 -2.31 -2.56
C ARG A 66 -10.39 -3.62 -1.81
N ILE A 67 -9.68 -4.70 -2.18
CA ILE A 67 -9.77 -5.98 -1.48
C ILE A 67 -9.33 -5.82 -0.01
N GLY A 68 -8.22 -5.13 0.24
CA GLY A 68 -7.73 -4.85 1.59
C GLY A 68 -8.76 -4.12 2.44
N TRP A 69 -9.26 -2.98 1.93
CA TRP A 69 -10.25 -2.16 2.62
C TRP A 69 -11.58 -2.90 2.83
N ALA A 70 -12.05 -3.67 1.85
CA ALA A 70 -13.27 -4.46 1.98
C ALA A 70 -13.15 -5.54 3.06
N LEU A 71 -12.01 -6.22 3.15
CA LEU A 71 -11.80 -7.22 4.20
C LEU A 71 -11.73 -6.57 5.59
N LEU A 72 -11.03 -5.44 5.71
CA LEU A 72 -10.99 -4.67 6.95
C LEU A 72 -12.40 -4.26 7.39
N ALA A 73 -13.20 -3.71 6.47
CA ALA A 73 -14.58 -3.31 6.76
C ALA A 73 -15.46 -4.48 7.22
N ALA A 74 -15.35 -5.64 6.56
CA ALA A 74 -16.09 -6.84 6.94
C ALA A 74 -15.70 -7.35 8.34
N GLU A 75 -14.42 -7.35 8.68
CA GLU A 75 -13.94 -7.77 10.00
C GLU A 75 -14.34 -6.76 11.08
N ALA A 76 -14.12 -5.46 10.85
CA ALA A 76 -14.48 -4.39 11.78
C ALA A 76 -15.99 -4.31 12.05
N GLY A 77 -16.83 -4.70 11.08
CA GLY A 77 -18.28 -4.78 11.26
C GLY A 77 -18.75 -5.93 12.17
N THR A 78 -17.87 -6.88 12.49
CA THR A 78 -18.21 -8.07 13.30
C THR A 78 -17.41 -8.21 14.59
N ARG A 79 -16.27 -7.52 14.72
CA ARG A 79 -15.40 -7.59 15.89
C ARG A 79 -14.51 -6.37 16.03
N ASP A 80 -13.90 -6.23 17.20
CA ASP A 80 -12.84 -5.27 17.43
C ASP A 80 -11.56 -5.65 16.66
N VAL A 81 -11.01 -4.68 15.93
CA VAL A 81 -9.78 -4.77 15.14
C VAL A 81 -8.69 -3.81 15.63
N SER A 82 -8.92 -3.10 16.74
CA SER A 82 -7.98 -2.14 17.33
C SER A 82 -6.60 -2.71 17.66
N TRP A 83 -6.50 -4.03 17.83
CA TRP A 83 -5.23 -4.74 18.04
C TRP A 83 -4.20 -4.55 16.91
N LEU A 84 -4.63 -4.09 15.74
CA LEU A 84 -3.77 -3.74 14.62
C LEU A 84 -3.04 -2.41 14.82
N ALA A 85 -3.58 -1.47 15.60
CA ALA A 85 -3.02 -0.13 15.80
C ALA A 85 -1.52 -0.13 16.12
N PRO A 86 -1.00 -0.91 17.10
CA PRO A 86 0.43 -0.92 17.40
C PRO A 86 1.30 -1.54 16.31
N LYS A 87 0.72 -2.10 15.24
CA LYS A 87 1.43 -2.74 14.12
C LYS A 87 1.51 -1.84 12.90
N VAL A 88 0.67 -0.81 12.81
CA VAL A 88 0.53 0.04 11.62
C VAL A 88 1.84 0.74 11.25
N SER A 89 2.59 1.27 12.23
CA SER A 89 3.89 1.91 11.93
C SER A 89 4.90 0.94 11.32
N ALA A 90 4.88 -0.34 11.72
CA ALA A 90 5.77 -1.35 11.14
C ALA A 90 5.34 -1.73 9.72
N MET A 91 4.03 -1.79 9.45
CA MET A 91 3.49 -1.99 8.10
C MET A 91 3.90 -0.84 7.17
N ALA A 92 3.75 0.40 7.64
CA ALA A 92 4.14 1.59 6.88
C ALA A 92 5.64 1.62 6.59
N ALA A 93 6.47 1.29 7.59
CA ALA A 93 7.91 1.22 7.40
C ALA A 93 8.31 0.16 6.37
N ALA A 94 7.68 -1.03 6.41
CA ALA A 94 7.91 -2.08 5.44
C ALA A 94 7.50 -1.65 4.02
N ALA A 95 6.29 -1.12 3.85
CA ALA A 95 5.81 -0.62 2.56
C ALA A 95 6.74 0.45 1.97
N VAL A 96 7.23 1.38 2.81
CA VAL A 96 8.15 2.42 2.34
C VAL A 96 9.50 1.83 1.93
N ALA A 97 10.02 0.89 2.69
CA ALA A 97 11.34 0.29 2.44
C ALA A 97 11.33 -0.64 1.22
N GLU A 98 10.30 -1.47 1.08
CA GLU A 98 10.27 -2.57 0.10
C GLU A 98 9.61 -2.17 -1.22
N ASP A 99 8.58 -1.32 -1.19
CA ASP A 99 7.78 -1.01 -2.39
C ASP A 99 7.97 0.44 -2.87
N VAL A 100 8.03 1.41 -1.95
CA VAL A 100 8.10 2.84 -2.33
C VAL A 100 9.52 3.28 -2.68
N THR A 101 10.50 2.96 -1.84
CA THR A 101 11.90 3.42 -2.03
C THR A 101 12.48 2.99 -3.39
N PRO A 102 12.25 1.76 -3.88
CA PRO A 102 12.70 1.34 -5.20
C PRO A 102 12.10 2.13 -6.38
N MET A 103 10.96 2.81 -6.19
CA MET A 103 10.32 3.63 -7.23
C MET A 103 10.96 5.03 -7.37
N THR A 104 11.90 5.38 -6.49
CA THR A 104 12.61 6.67 -6.55
C THR A 104 13.82 6.60 -7.47
N GLY A 105 14.12 7.69 -8.17
CA GLY A 105 15.34 7.80 -8.97
C GLY A 105 15.75 9.22 -9.31
N ASP A 106 16.76 9.34 -10.17
CA ASP A 106 17.38 10.61 -10.57
C ASP A 106 16.70 11.23 -11.80
N ASP A 107 16.92 12.53 -12.01
CA ASP A 107 16.24 13.35 -13.03
C ASP A 107 16.44 12.87 -14.48
N GLU A 108 17.49 12.11 -14.77
CA GLU A 108 17.79 11.59 -16.11
C GLU A 108 16.69 10.65 -16.65
N LEU A 109 15.88 10.05 -15.76
CA LEU A 109 14.77 9.16 -16.12
C LEU A 109 13.38 9.79 -15.93
N ALA A 110 13.30 11.10 -15.64
CA ALA A 110 12.04 11.78 -15.37
C ALA A 110 11.01 11.62 -16.51
N GLY A 111 11.46 11.59 -17.77
CA GLY A 111 10.57 11.39 -18.94
C GLY A 111 9.88 10.01 -18.99
N PHE A 112 10.39 9.03 -18.24
CA PHE A 112 9.81 7.70 -18.04
C PHE A 112 8.99 7.61 -16.75
N GLY A 113 8.68 8.73 -16.10
CA GLY A 113 7.85 8.77 -14.90
C GLY A 113 8.60 8.57 -13.58
N VAL A 114 9.93 8.39 -13.61
CA VAL A 114 10.72 8.26 -12.37
C VAL A 114 10.62 9.54 -11.55
N LEU A 115 10.23 9.41 -10.28
CA LEU A 115 9.98 10.55 -9.41
C LEU A 115 11.21 10.88 -8.55
N PRO A 116 11.47 12.19 -8.32
CA PRO A 116 12.44 12.61 -7.33
C PRO A 116 12.06 12.12 -5.93
N ARG A 117 13.06 11.74 -5.13
CA ARG A 117 12.88 11.28 -3.74
C ARG A 117 12.07 12.24 -2.88
N ALA A 118 12.25 13.56 -3.07
CA ALA A 118 11.49 14.57 -2.34
C ALA A 118 9.99 14.47 -2.64
N ARG A 119 9.63 14.33 -3.93
CA ARG A 119 8.24 14.20 -4.36
C ARG A 119 7.59 12.92 -3.83
N VAL A 120 8.31 11.80 -3.86
CA VAL A 120 7.83 10.54 -3.29
C VAL A 120 7.56 10.67 -1.79
N ARG A 121 8.44 11.33 -1.03
CA ARG A 121 8.21 11.58 0.40
C ARG A 121 6.96 12.42 0.67
N GLU A 122 6.71 13.44 -0.14
CA GLU A 122 5.50 14.26 -0.06
C GLU A 122 4.25 13.43 -0.34
N LEU A 123 4.25 12.63 -1.42
CA LEU A 123 3.12 11.77 -1.79
C LEU A 123 2.82 10.73 -0.71
N VAL A 124 3.84 10.12 -0.11
CA VAL A 124 3.66 9.20 1.02
C VAL A 124 2.97 9.90 2.20
N ALA A 125 3.46 11.08 2.58
CA ALA A 125 2.88 11.84 3.69
C ALA A 125 1.44 12.28 3.39
N GLU A 126 1.18 12.76 2.17
CA GLU A 126 -0.15 13.17 1.72
C GLU A 126 -1.13 11.99 1.73
N THR A 127 -0.77 10.88 1.09
CA THR A 127 -1.60 9.66 1.02
C THR A 127 -1.86 9.10 2.42
N TRP A 128 -0.86 9.14 3.30
CA TRP A 128 -1.03 8.73 4.69
C TRP A 128 -2.10 9.58 5.39
N SER A 129 -2.01 10.90 5.25
CA SER A 129 -2.89 11.84 5.94
C SER A 129 -4.30 11.91 5.37
N THR A 130 -4.48 11.65 4.07
CA THR A 130 -5.76 11.84 3.37
C THR A 130 -6.53 10.54 3.12
N VAL A 131 -5.84 9.40 3.02
CA VAL A 131 -6.45 8.10 2.70
C VAL A 131 -6.25 7.11 3.84
N ILE A 132 -5.00 6.79 4.17
CA ILE A 132 -4.68 5.63 5.01
C ILE A 132 -5.10 5.88 6.46
N SER A 133 -4.61 6.94 7.09
CA SER A 133 -4.92 7.23 8.50
C SER A 133 -6.43 7.46 8.73
N PRO A 134 -7.14 8.27 7.91
CA PRO A 134 -8.59 8.42 8.03
C PRO A 134 -9.36 7.10 7.81
N GLY A 135 -8.96 6.29 6.82
CA GLY A 135 -9.60 5.00 6.53
C GLY A 135 -9.42 3.99 7.67
N LEU A 136 -8.22 3.90 8.24
CA LEU A 136 -7.95 3.07 9.42
C LEU A 136 -8.75 3.56 10.63
N ALA A 137 -8.78 4.87 10.88
CA ALA A 137 -9.54 5.46 11.98
C ALA A 137 -11.05 5.22 11.86
N HIS A 138 -11.59 5.24 10.64
CA HIS A 138 -12.99 4.89 10.38
C HIS A 138 -13.35 3.47 10.85
N HIS A 139 -12.38 2.56 10.85
CA HIS A 139 -12.54 1.18 11.33
C HIS A 139 -12.01 0.96 12.76
N GLY A 140 -11.79 2.03 13.53
CA GLY A 140 -11.37 1.95 14.94
C GLY A 140 -9.88 1.66 15.15
N ILE A 141 -9.05 1.82 14.11
CA ILE A 141 -7.59 1.68 14.19
C ILE A 141 -6.97 3.08 14.21
N HIS A 142 -6.53 3.53 15.38
CA HIS A 142 -5.86 4.82 15.56
C HIS A 142 -4.34 4.62 15.66
N ALA A 143 -3.61 5.06 14.64
CA ALA A 143 -2.17 4.86 14.50
C ALA A 143 -1.46 6.16 14.08
#